data_AF-A0AAJ5WLS5-F1
#
_entry.id   AF-A0AAJ5WLS5-F1
#
_cell.length_a   1.000
_cell.length_b   1.000
_cell.length_c   1.000
_cell.angle_alpha   90.00
_cell.angle_beta   90.00
_cell.angle_gamma   90.00
#
_symmetry.space_group_name_H-M   'P 1'
#
loop_
_entity.id
_entity.type
_entity.pdbx_description
1 polymer ?
#
loop_
_entity_poly.entity_id
_entity_poly.type
_entity_poly.pdbx_seq_one_letter_code
_entity_poly.pdbx_strand_id
1 'polypeptide(L)'
;MEQSSTDSLFDLQVDHETGEYLRETGKWSRFIGISYIVCCALGLVVLLVLLLVLYVFRAVDLETALEAYPTLAGREATLIIPFMLGIAGCGILTVAGIQLVRFARNCKYAVQQQDQAAFNASLRNLRTFLLLFGIVIILSVVASLLQMAVAI
;
A
#
# COMPACT_ATOMS: atom_id res chain seq x y z
N MET A 1 -33.16 -20.37 28.93
CA MET A 1 -33.47 -19.86 27.57
C MET A 1 -33.55 -18.36 27.70
N GLU A 2 -32.44 -17.67 27.50
CA GLU A 2 -32.42 -16.20 27.43
C GLU A 2 -32.10 -15.86 25.99
N GLN A 3 -33.15 -15.46 25.28
CA GLN A 3 -33.15 -15.02 23.91
C GLN A 3 -32.78 -13.54 23.93
N SER A 4 -31.52 -13.22 23.62
CA SER A 4 -31.04 -11.85 23.45
C SER A 4 -31.59 -11.27 22.14
N SER A 5 -32.87 -10.89 22.19
CA SER A 5 -33.60 -10.20 21.12
C SER A 5 -33.24 -8.71 21.12
N THR A 6 -32.01 -8.36 20.76
CA THR A 6 -31.55 -6.96 20.70
C THR A 6 -30.85 -6.61 19.38
N ASP A 7 -31.08 -7.40 18.31
CA ASP A 7 -30.40 -7.23 17.00
C ASP A 7 -31.25 -6.54 15.92
N SER A 8 -32.48 -6.12 16.19
CA SER A 8 -33.40 -5.63 15.12
C SER A 8 -33.80 -4.16 15.21
N LEU A 9 -33.20 -3.36 16.10
CA LEU A 9 -33.52 -1.93 16.26
C LEU A 9 -32.48 -1.00 15.61
N PHE A 10 -31.33 -1.55 15.19
CA PHE A 10 -30.29 -0.87 14.40
C PHE A 10 -30.12 -1.54 13.05
N ASP A 11 -31.23 -1.97 12.43
CA ASP A 11 -31.18 -2.42 11.05
C ASP A 11 -30.60 -1.30 10.19
N LEU A 12 -29.66 -1.65 9.31
CA LEU A 12 -28.98 -0.66 8.50
C LEU A 12 -30.03 -0.06 7.55
N GLN A 13 -30.47 1.17 7.78
CA GLN A 13 -31.34 1.89 6.86
C GLN A 13 -30.49 2.80 5.99
N VAL A 14 -29.81 2.22 5.00
CA VAL A 14 -29.17 3.02 3.96
C VAL A 14 -30.23 3.51 3.00
N ASP A 15 -30.42 4.83 2.94
CA ASP A 15 -31.29 5.44 1.94
C ASP A 15 -30.78 5.13 0.52
N HIS A 16 -31.69 5.08 -0.46
CA HIS A 16 -31.40 4.68 -1.83
C HIS A 16 -30.25 5.48 -2.43
N GLU A 17 -30.26 6.81 -2.24
CA GLU A 17 -29.22 7.72 -2.71
C GLU A 17 -27.85 7.42 -2.08
N THR A 18 -27.81 7.22 -0.76
CA THR A 18 -26.56 6.86 -0.06
C THR A 18 -26.04 5.50 -0.52
N GLY A 19 -26.93 4.55 -0.77
CA GLY A 19 -26.58 3.23 -1.29
C GLY A 19 -25.95 3.29 -2.68
N GLU A 20 -26.43 4.17 -3.56
CA GLU A 20 -25.83 4.40 -4.87
C GLU A 20 -24.42 4.99 -4.76
N TYR A 21 -24.22 6.02 -3.94
CA TYR A 21 -22.90 6.61 -3.70
C TYR A 21 -21.91 5.60 -3.13
N LEU A 22 -22.33 4.79 -2.16
CA LEU A 22 -21.49 3.73 -1.58
C LEU A 22 -21.13 2.67 -2.62
N ARG A 23 -22.07 2.34 -3.51
CA ARG A 23 -21.84 1.35 -4.57
C ARG A 23 -20.87 1.87 -5.62
N GLU A 24 -20.98 3.13 -6.00
CA GLU A 24 -20.02 3.78 -6.89
C GLU A 24 -18.65 3.91 -6.25
N THR A 25 -18.59 4.40 -5.01
CA THR A 25 -17.36 4.48 -4.21
C THR A 25 -16.69 3.11 -4.07
N GLY A 26 -17.46 2.05 -3.86
CA GLY A 26 -16.96 0.67 -3.83
C GLY A 26 -16.37 0.21 -5.17
N LYS A 27 -16.98 0.56 -6.31
CA LYS A 27 -16.41 0.25 -7.64
C LYS A 27 -15.06 0.95 -7.84
N TRP A 28 -14.99 2.25 -7.57
CA TRP A 28 -13.75 3.02 -7.67
C TRP A 28 -12.68 2.53 -6.71
N SER A 29 -13.06 2.21 -5.48
CA SER A 29 -12.17 1.62 -4.47
C SER A 29 -11.59 0.29 -4.91
N ARG A 30 -12.39 -0.58 -5.54
CA ARG A 30 -11.88 -1.84 -6.10
C ARG A 30 -10.90 -1.60 -7.23
N PHE A 31 -11.23 -0.69 -8.15
CA PHE A 31 -10.36 -0.34 -9.27
C PHE A 31 -9.01 0.20 -8.77
N ILE A 32 -9.05 1.21 -7.89
CA ILE A 32 -7.85 1.81 -7.28
C ILE A 32 -7.04 0.75 -6.52
N GLY A 33 -7.68 -0.12 -5.75
CA GLY A 33 -7.01 -1.15 -4.97
C GLY A 33 -6.27 -2.17 -5.84
N ILE A 34 -6.90 -2.61 -6.94
CA ILE A 34 -6.26 -3.49 -7.92
C ILE A 34 -5.09 -2.77 -8.60
N SER A 35 -5.29 -1.52 -9.02
CA SER A 35 -4.24 -0.70 -9.65
C SER A 35 -3.01 -0.57 -8.73
N TYR A 36 -3.19 -0.31 -7.43
CA TYR A 36 -2.08 -0.29 -6.48
C TYR A 36 -1.32 -1.61 -6.42
N ILE A 37 -2.03 -2.74 -6.35
CA ILE A 37 -1.41 -4.06 -6.29
C ILE A 37 -0.60 -4.33 -7.57
N VAL A 38 -1.16 -4.04 -8.74
CA VAL A 38 -0.49 -4.24 -10.03
C VAL A 38 0.74 -3.32 -10.16
N CYS A 39 0.60 -2.03 -9.83
CA CYS A 39 1.73 -1.09 -9.87
C CYS A 39 2.85 -1.49 -8.90
N CYS A 40 2.52 -1.97 -7.69
CA CYS A 40 3.52 -2.48 -6.75
C CYS A 40 4.21 -3.74 -7.26
N ALA A 41 3.46 -4.67 -7.87
CA ALA A 41 4.03 -5.87 -8.46
C ALA A 41 5.02 -5.54 -9.59
N LEU A 42 4.64 -4.64 -10.51
CA LEU A 42 5.53 -4.16 -11.56
C LEU A 42 6.75 -3.40 -10.97
N GLY A 43 6.53 -2.58 -9.96
CA GLY A 43 7.60 -1.86 -9.26
C GLY A 43 8.62 -2.80 -8.62
N LEU A 44 8.16 -3.90 -8.00
CA LEU A 44 9.04 -4.93 -7.47
C LEU A 44 9.85 -5.64 -8.56
N VAL A 45 9.26 -5.92 -9.72
CA VAL A 45 10.00 -6.49 -10.86
C VAL A 45 11.09 -5.53 -11.32
N VAL A 46 10.78 -4.23 -11.45
CA VAL A 46 11.78 -3.21 -11.82
C VAL A 46 12.90 -3.14 -10.78
N LEU A 47 12.57 -3.15 -9.48
CA LEU A 47 13.56 -3.17 -8.41
C LEU A 47 14.46 -4.41 -8.49
N LEU A 48 13.90 -5.60 -8.73
CA LEU A 48 14.67 -6.83 -8.86
C LEU A 48 15.60 -6.80 -10.09
N VAL A 49 15.12 -6.31 -11.22
CA VAL A 49 15.95 -6.14 -12.43
C VAL A 49 17.09 -5.17 -12.16
N LEU A 50 16.81 -4.05 -11.49
CA LEU A 50 17.84 -3.07 -11.12
C LEU A 50 18.90 -3.68 -10.19
N LEU A 51 18.48 -4.48 -9.20
CA LEU A 51 19.41 -5.21 -8.32
C LEU A 51 20.27 -6.22 -9.10
N LEU A 52 19.67 -6.96 -10.03
CA LEU A 52 20.40 -7.91 -10.88
C LEU A 52 21.43 -7.21 -11.75
N VAL A 53 21.04 -6.09 -12.38
CA VAL A 53 21.94 -5.27 -13.21
C VAL A 53 23.12 -4.77 -12.37
N LEU A 54 22.85 -4.21 -11.19
CA LEU A 54 23.90 -3.78 -10.26
C LEU A 54 24.83 -4.94 -9.90
N TYR A 55 24.30 -6.13 -9.59
CA TYR A 55 25.10 -7.30 -9.27
C TYR A 55 26.02 -7.74 -10.41
N VAL A 56 25.52 -7.76 -11.66
CA VAL A 56 26.31 -8.16 -12.83
C VAL A 56 27.43 -7.17 -13.10
N PHE A 57 27.18 -5.86 -13.05
CA PHE A 57 28.23 -4.86 -13.24
C PHE A 57 29.35 -5.00 -12.19
N ARG A 58 29.01 -5.32 -10.94
CA ARG A 58 30.00 -5.59 -9.88
C ARG A 58 30.90 -6.80 -10.17
N ALA A 59 30.33 -7.85 -10.77
CA ALA A 59 31.10 -9.04 -11.13
C ALA A 59 32.10 -8.78 -12.28
N VAL A 60 31.78 -7.84 -13.17
CA VAL A 60 32.63 -7.46 -14.30
C VAL A 60 33.72 -6.47 -13.88
N ASP A 61 33.43 -5.53 -12.97
CA ASP A 61 34.40 -4.55 -12.46
C ASP A 61 35.38 -5.10 -11.42
N LEU A 62 35.29 -6.39 -11.06
CA LEU A 62 36.19 -7.01 -10.07
C LEU A 62 37.67 -7.00 -10.52
N GLU A 63 37.92 -6.94 -11.83
CA GLU A 63 39.26 -6.89 -12.41
C GLU A 63 39.93 -5.51 -12.28
N THR A 64 39.14 -4.42 -12.15
CA THR A 64 39.62 -3.03 -11.99
C THR A 64 39.51 -2.50 -10.55
N ALA A 65 38.76 -3.18 -9.68
CA ALA A 65 38.44 -2.72 -8.32
C ALA A 65 39.56 -2.92 -7.26
N LEU A 66 40.62 -3.70 -7.56
CA LEU A 66 41.71 -3.96 -6.60
C LEU A 66 42.53 -2.69 -6.24
N GLU A 67 42.48 -1.64 -7.06
CA GLU A 67 43.24 -0.39 -6.83
C GLU A 67 42.40 0.73 -6.17
N ALA A 68 41.07 0.60 -6.04
CA ALA A 68 40.16 1.69 -5.62
C ALA A 68 39.40 1.42 -4.29
N TYR A 69 39.88 0.47 -3.49
CA TYR A 69 39.16 -0.10 -2.34
C TYR A 69 38.62 0.88 -1.27
N PRO A 70 39.25 2.03 -0.93
CA PRO A 70 38.73 2.89 0.13
C PRO A 70 37.59 3.84 -0.31
N THR A 71 37.41 4.12 -1.61
CA THR A 71 36.37 5.07 -2.10
C THR A 71 35.06 4.40 -2.47
N LEU A 72 35.05 3.08 -2.71
CA LEU A 72 33.85 2.31 -3.05
C LEU A 72 32.99 2.01 -1.82
N ALA A 73 33.58 1.73 -0.65
CA ALA A 73 32.85 1.32 0.56
C ALA A 73 31.79 2.34 1.04
N GLY A 74 31.99 3.65 0.81
CA GLY A 74 31.03 4.70 1.17
C GLY A 74 29.84 4.83 0.20
N ARG A 75 30.02 4.41 -1.07
CA ARG A 75 29.03 4.53 -2.14
C ARG A 75 28.07 3.33 -2.18
N GLU A 76 28.49 2.18 -1.64
CA GLU A 76 27.71 0.94 -1.48
C GLU A 76 26.56 1.12 -0.48
N ALA A 77 26.84 1.77 0.66
CA ALA A 77 25.83 2.04 1.69
C ALA A 77 24.71 2.98 1.18
N THR A 78 25.00 3.83 0.18
CA THR A 78 24.08 4.82 -0.36
C THR A 78 22.92 4.22 -1.15
N LEU A 79 23.09 3.03 -1.75
CA LEU A 79 22.07 2.39 -2.61
C LEU A 79 21.25 1.29 -1.91
N ILE A 80 21.79 0.66 -0.86
CA ILE A 80 21.09 -0.40 -0.12
C ILE A 80 19.90 0.16 0.66
N ILE A 81 20.06 1.32 1.30
CA ILE A 81 19.02 1.96 2.10
C ILE A 81 17.78 2.34 1.27
N PRO A 82 17.88 3.06 0.14
CA PRO A 82 16.71 3.39 -0.68
C PRO A 82 16.05 2.15 -1.29
N PHE A 83 16.83 1.10 -1.60
CA PHE A 83 16.29 -0.16 -2.10
C PHE A 83 15.41 -0.88 -1.06
N MET A 84 15.90 -1.01 0.18
CA MET A 84 15.15 -1.61 1.28
C MET A 84 13.88 -0.81 1.62
N LEU A 85 13.97 0.52 1.61
CA LEU A 85 12.82 1.41 1.77
C LEU A 85 11.80 1.23 0.63
N GLY A 86 12.26 1.07 -0.61
CA GLY A 86 11.41 0.81 -1.77
C GLY A 86 10.61 -0.49 -1.65
N ILE A 87 11.27 -1.58 -1.23
CA ILE A 87 10.60 -2.87 -0.98
C ILE A 87 9.58 -2.74 0.15
N ALA A 88 9.97 -2.13 1.28
CA ALA A 88 9.08 -1.94 2.42
C ALA A 88 7.85 -1.09 2.04
N GLY A 89 8.07 0.00 1.29
CA GLY A 89 7.00 0.87 0.78
C GLY A 89 6.03 0.13 -0.16
N CYS A 90 6.55 -0.66 -1.11
CA CYS A 90 5.73 -1.50 -1.99
C CYS A 90 4.90 -2.52 -1.19
N GLY A 91 5.46 -3.11 -0.14
CA GLY A 91 4.75 -4.00 0.77
C GLY A 91 3.57 -3.30 1.46
N ILE A 92 3.81 -2.15 2.07
CA ILE A 92 2.78 -1.37 2.77
C ILE A 92 1.66 -0.95 1.80
N LEU A 93 2.00 -0.45 0.61
CA LEU A 93 1.02 -0.05 -0.41
C LEU A 93 0.20 -1.23 -0.93
N THR A 94 0.81 -2.41 -1.05
CA THR A 94 0.08 -3.64 -1.40
C THR A 94 -0.94 -4.00 -0.34
N VAL A 95 -0.56 -3.95 0.94
CA VAL A 95 -1.50 -4.17 2.05
C VAL A 95 -2.63 -3.13 2.01
N ALA A 96 -2.31 -1.86 1.78
CA ALA A 96 -3.31 -0.80 1.65
C ALA A 96 -4.30 -1.10 0.50
N GLY A 97 -3.80 -1.49 -0.68
CA GLY A 97 -4.62 -1.89 -1.83
C GLY A 97 -5.56 -3.07 -1.51
N ILE A 98 -5.08 -4.08 -0.78
CA ILE A 98 -5.89 -5.22 -0.33
C ILE A 98 -7.05 -4.75 0.57
N GLN A 99 -6.79 -3.82 1.49
CA GLN A 99 -7.84 -3.27 2.37
C GLN A 99 -8.89 -2.50 1.57
N LEU A 100 -8.49 -1.79 0.52
CA LEU A 100 -9.42 -1.08 -0.36
C LEU A 100 -10.32 -2.05 -1.16
N VAL A 101 -9.76 -3.16 -1.63
CA VAL A 101 -10.53 -4.24 -2.29
C VAL A 101 -11.51 -4.90 -1.29
N ARG A 102 -11.08 -5.13 -0.04
CA ARG A 102 -11.95 -5.66 1.03
C ARG A 102 -13.05 -4.70 1.42
N PHE A 103 -12.76 -3.39 1.51
CA PHE A 103 -13.78 -2.36 1.69
C PHE A 103 -14.83 -2.45 0.57
N ALA A 104 -14.41 -2.43 -0.70
CA ALA A 104 -15.32 -2.50 -1.83
C ALA A 104 -16.25 -3.73 -1.81
N ARG A 105 -15.70 -4.91 -1.48
CA ARG A 105 -16.47 -6.15 -1.39
C ARG A 105 -17.47 -6.12 -0.25
N ASN A 106 -17.02 -5.76 0.95
CA ASN A 106 -17.86 -5.78 2.15
C ASN A 106 -18.91 -4.67 2.13
N CYS A 107 -18.56 -3.49 1.61
CA CYS A 107 -19.48 -2.35 1.46
C CYS A 107 -20.63 -2.71 0.51
N LYS A 108 -20.33 -3.31 -0.65
CA LYS A 108 -21.36 -3.78 -1.58
C LYS A 108 -22.29 -4.81 -0.92
N TYR A 109 -21.73 -5.79 -0.21
CA TYR A 109 -22.51 -6.81 0.48
C TYR A 109 -23.40 -6.20 1.57
N ALA A 110 -22.85 -5.31 2.39
CA ALA A 110 -23.55 -4.64 3.47
C ALA A 110 -24.75 -3.82 2.99
N VAL A 111 -24.58 -3.02 1.93
CA VAL A 111 -25.67 -2.22 1.35
C VAL A 111 -26.74 -3.11 0.71
N GLN A 112 -26.36 -4.24 0.11
CA GLN A 112 -27.32 -5.15 -0.53
C GLN A 112 -28.15 -5.96 0.46
N GLN A 113 -27.53 -6.36 1.57
CA GLN A 113 -28.16 -7.21 2.59
C GLN A 113 -28.64 -6.41 3.81
N GLN A 114 -28.48 -5.09 3.80
CA GLN A 114 -28.68 -4.21 4.97
C GLN A 114 -27.97 -4.73 6.23
N ASP A 115 -26.79 -5.32 6.05
CA ASP A 115 -26.02 -5.96 7.13
C ASP A 115 -25.08 -4.93 7.80
N GLN A 116 -25.46 -4.52 9.01
CA GLN A 116 -24.69 -3.55 9.81
C GLN A 116 -23.29 -4.07 10.19
N ALA A 117 -23.14 -5.37 10.46
CA ALA A 117 -21.85 -5.96 10.83
C ALA A 117 -20.88 -5.92 9.63
N ALA A 118 -21.38 -6.26 8.44
CA ALA A 118 -20.62 -6.13 7.21
C ALA A 118 -20.27 -4.67 6.88
N PHE A 119 -21.19 -3.73 7.16
CA PHE A 119 -20.97 -2.30 6.97
C PHE A 119 -19.82 -1.80 7.85
N ASN A 120 -19.88 -2.09 9.15
CA ASN A 120 -18.82 -1.75 10.12
C ASN A 120 -17.47 -2.37 9.73
N ALA A 121 -17.48 -3.64 9.28
CA ALA A 121 -16.28 -4.29 8.78
C ALA A 121 -15.71 -3.59 7.53
N SER A 122 -16.57 -3.08 6.64
CA SER A 122 -16.13 -2.31 5.46
C SER A 122 -15.46 -0.99 5.87
N LEU A 123 -16.07 -0.21 6.78
CA LEU A 123 -15.51 1.05 7.26
C LEU A 123 -14.19 0.85 8.01
N ARG A 124 -14.06 -0.25 8.77
CA ARG A 124 -12.78 -0.62 9.39
C ARG A 124 -11.69 -0.82 8.35
N ASN A 125 -11.97 -1.50 7.25
CA ASN A 125 -10.99 -1.69 6.16
C ASN A 125 -10.61 -0.34 5.51
N LEU A 126 -11.58 0.54 5.28
CA LEU A 126 -11.33 1.88 4.74
C LEU A 126 -10.46 2.71 5.69
N ARG A 127 -10.74 2.69 6.99
CA ARG A 127 -9.90 3.33 8.02
C ARG A 127 -8.48 2.80 7.99
N THR A 128 -8.30 1.48 7.93
CA THR A 128 -6.95 0.89 7.86
C THR A 128 -6.21 1.32 6.59
N PHE A 129 -6.90 1.38 5.45
CA PHE A 129 -6.32 1.93 4.22
C PHE A 129 -5.83 3.38 4.41
N LEU A 130 -6.67 4.27 4.95
CA LEU A 130 -6.31 5.68 5.16
C LEU A 130 -5.12 5.84 6.10
N LEU A 131 -5.05 5.01 7.16
CA LEU A 131 -3.91 5.02 8.08
C LEU A 131 -2.62 4.57 7.39
N LEU A 132 -2.64 3.46 6.66
CA LEU A 132 -1.46 2.96 5.94
C LEU A 132 -1.01 3.95 4.86
N PHE A 133 -1.95 4.49 4.09
CA PHE A 133 -1.66 5.45 3.04
C PHE A 133 -1.11 6.77 3.61
N GLY A 134 -1.66 7.25 4.72
CA GLY A 134 -1.16 8.42 5.44
C GLY A 134 0.28 8.23 5.94
N ILE A 135 0.62 7.07 6.48
CA ILE A 135 2.00 6.75 6.88
C ILE A 135 2.95 6.81 5.68
N VAL A 136 2.56 6.23 4.54
CA VAL A 136 3.40 6.26 3.33
C VAL A 136 3.61 7.68 2.83
N ILE A 137 2.58 8.54 2.85
CA ILE A 137 2.70 9.95 2.48
C ILE A 137 3.65 10.70 3.41
N ILE A 138 3.53 10.51 4.72
CA ILE A 138 4.41 11.18 5.69
C ILE A 138 5.86 10.75 5.45
N LEU A 139 6.11 9.45 5.29
CA LEU A 139 7.45 8.93 5.02
C LEU A 139 8.02 9.45 3.69
N SER A 140 7.20 9.53 2.64
CA SER A 140 7.67 10.04 1.34
C SER A 140 8.02 11.52 1.40
N VAL A 141 7.20 12.34 2.06
CA VAL A 141 7.49 13.77 2.26
C VAL A 141 8.77 13.97 3.06
N VAL A 142 8.94 13.26 4.18
CA VAL A 142 10.17 13.33 4.99
C VAL A 142 11.39 12.92 4.17
N ALA A 143 11.30 11.83 3.41
CA ALA A 143 12.39 11.37 2.56
C ALA A 143 12.75 12.40 1.47
N SER A 144 11.76 13.01 0.81
CA SER A 144 11.99 14.06 -0.18
C SER A 144 12.65 15.31 0.41
N LEU A 145 12.24 15.73 1.61
CA LEU A 145 12.85 16.88 2.29
C LEU A 145 14.31 16.60 2.69
N LEU A 146 14.61 15.40 3.19
CA LEU A 146 15.98 15.01 3.51
C LEU A 146 16.87 14.99 2.25
N GLN A 147 16.36 14.49 1.13
CA GLN A 147 17.10 14.51 -0.14
C GLN A 147 17.40 15.95 -0.59
N MET A 148 16.44 16.87 -0.46
CA MET A 148 16.67 18.29 -0.76
C MET A 148 17.71 18.92 0.16
N ALA A 149 17.68 18.63 1.46
CA ALA A 149 18.62 19.18 2.42
C ALA A 149 20.07 18.68 2.21
N VAL A 150 20.24 17.46 1.71
CA VAL A 150 21.57 16.90 1.37
C VAL A 150 22.09 17.40 0.02
N ALA A 151 21.20 17.87 -0.86
CA ALA A 151 21.57 18.36 -2.20
C ALA A 151 22.00 19.85 -2.23
N ILE A 152 21.83 20.59 -1.13
CA ILE A 152 22.25 21.99 -0.94
C ILE A 152 23.60 22.01 -0.20
#